data_AF-A0A3D0K3B5-F1
#
_entry.id   AF-A0A3D0K3B5-F1
#
_cell.length_a   1.000
_cell.length_b   1.000
_cell.length_c   1.000
_cell.angle_alpha   90.00
_cell.angle_beta   90.00
_cell.angle_gamma   90.00
#
_symmetry.space_group_name_H-M   'P 1'
#
loop_
_entity.id
_entity.type
_entity.pdbx_description
1 polymer ?
#
loop_
_entity_poly.entity_id
_entity_poly.type
_entity_poly.pdbx_seq_one_letter_code
_entity_poly.pdbx_strand_id
1 'polypeptide(L)' 'MGSFEITPPGCPGDTNGDGATNVADLLAVIAEWNSPCSIQPAGCDADVNDDGFVNVSDLLIVIAQWGCVL' A
#
# COMPACT_ATOMS: atom_id res chain seq x y z
N MET A 1 10.27 -9.38 -31.90
CA MET A 1 8.91 -9.09 -31.40
C MET A 1 9.06 -8.93 -29.91
N GLY A 2 8.99 -7.70 -29.39
CA GLY A 2 9.13 -7.45 -27.96
C GLY A 2 7.87 -7.96 -27.25
N SER A 3 8.05 -8.79 -26.22
CA SER A 3 6.98 -9.14 -25.32
C SER A 3 6.48 -7.84 -24.67
N PHE A 4 5.21 -7.54 -24.89
CA PHE A 4 4.51 -6.53 -24.10
C PHE A 4 4.28 -7.18 -22.74
N GLU A 5 5.22 -6.96 -21.81
CA GLU A 5 4.99 -7.18 -20.39
C GLU A 5 3.82 -6.25 -20.02
N ILE A 6 2.60 -6.78 -19.98
CA ILE A 6 1.56 -6.21 -19.13
C ILE A 6 2.08 -6.51 -17.73
N THR A 7 2.93 -5.65 -17.16
CA THR A 7 3.10 -5.66 -15.71
C THR A 7 1.68 -5.51 -15.17
N PRO A 8 1.15 -6.51 -14.43
CA PRO A 8 -0.12 -6.33 -13.74
C PRO A 8 -0.06 -4.98 -13.02
N PRO A 9 -1.14 -4.17 -13.01
CA PRO A 9 -1.15 -2.98 -12.17
C PRO A 9 -0.73 -3.45 -10.78
N GLY A 10 0.46 -3.03 -10.33
CA GLY A 10 1.05 -3.54 -9.10
C GLY A 10 0.07 -3.33 -7.97
N CYS A 11 -0.01 -4.24 -6.99
CA CYS A 11 -0.98 -4.18 -5.89
C CYS A 11 -0.67 -2.99 -4.99
N PRO A 12 -1.34 -1.83 -5.14
CA PRO A 12 -0.95 -0.63 -4.40
C PRO A 12 -1.24 -0.76 -2.90
N GLY A 13 -2.14 -1.66 -2.52
CA GLY A 13 -2.46 -2.00 -1.15
C GLY A 13 -1.62 -3.14 -0.58
N ASP A 14 -0.59 -3.62 -1.28
CA ASP A 14 0.47 -4.47 -0.72
C ASP A 14 1.46 -3.58 0.04
N THR A 15 1.12 -3.26 1.29
CA THR A 15 1.87 -2.33 2.13
C THR A 15 2.98 -3.02 2.91
N ASN A 16 3.02 -4.36 2.92
CA ASN A 16 4.09 -5.13 3.55
C ASN A 16 5.11 -5.70 2.54
N GLY A 17 4.84 -5.59 1.24
CA GLY A 17 5.69 -6.04 0.14
C GLY A 17 5.73 -7.56 -0.04
N ASP A 18 4.69 -8.28 0.40
CA ASP A 18 4.61 -9.75 0.30
C ASP A 18 4.01 -10.25 -1.03
N GLY A 19 3.56 -9.33 -1.89
CA GLY A 19 2.99 -9.60 -3.20
C GLY A 19 1.50 -9.89 -3.18
N ALA A 20 0.79 -9.72 -2.05
CA ALA A 20 -0.64 -9.96 -1.94
C ALA A 20 -1.35 -8.98 -1.01
N THR A 21 -2.39 -8.30 -1.48
CA THR A 21 -3.21 -7.41 -0.62
C THR A 21 -4.19 -8.23 0.23
N ASN A 22 -3.91 -8.34 1.53
CA ASN A 22 -4.64 -9.15 2.49
C ASN A 22 -4.69 -8.51 3.91
N VAL A 23 -4.97 -9.32 4.93
CA VAL A 23 -5.06 -8.84 6.31
C VAL A 23 -3.74 -8.31 6.85
N ALA A 24 -2.62 -8.82 6.37
CA ALA A 24 -1.30 -8.35 6.77
C ALA A 24 -1.08 -6.88 6.40
N ASP A 25 -1.54 -6.45 5.22
CA ASP A 25 -1.45 -5.06 4.76
C ASP A 25 -2.35 -4.12 5.54
N LEU A 26 -3.57 -4.57 5.84
CA LEU A 26 -4.48 -3.82 6.70
C LEU A 26 -3.87 -3.62 8.10
N LEU A 27 -3.19 -4.65 8.63
CA LEU A 27 -2.51 -4.55 9.92
C LEU A 27 -1.28 -3.63 9.84
N ALA A 28 -0.56 -3.60 8.71
CA ALA A 28 0.54 -2.65 8.49
C ALA A 28 0.03 -1.19 8.49
N VAL A 29 -1.11 -0.91 7.82
CA VAL A 29 -1.75 0.43 7.87
C VAL A 29 -2.12 0.84 9.29
N ILE A 30 -2.70 -0.08 10.07
CA ILE A 30 -3.06 0.21 11.46
C ILE A 30 -1.81 0.41 12.34
N ALA A 31 -0.72 -0.30 12.05
CA ALA A 31 0.55 -0.16 12.80
C ALA A 31 1.18 1.23 12.59
N GLU A 32 0.98 1.84 11.43
CA GLU A 32 1.51 3.16 11.09
C GLU A 32 0.49 4.29 11.26
N TRP A 33 -0.66 4.04 11.89
CA TRP A 33 -1.75 5.01 11.99
C TRP A 33 -1.32 6.38 12.54
N ASN A 34 -1.71 7.44 11.84
CA ASN A 34 -1.38 8.84 12.16
C ASN A 34 0.14 9.15 12.16
N SER A 35 0.94 8.35 11.45
CA SER A 35 2.36 8.64 11.23
C SER A 35 2.54 9.84 10.29
N PRO A 36 3.44 10.79 10.61
CA PRO A 36 3.72 11.95 9.79
C PRO A 36 4.78 11.62 8.71
N CYS A 37 4.35 10.90 7.68
CA CYS A 37 5.20 10.27 6.67
C CYS A 37 6.02 11.29 5.87
N SER A 38 5.46 12.48 5.64
CA SER A 38 6.12 13.61 4.96
C SER A 38 7.40 14.13 5.62
N ILE A 39 7.63 13.82 6.90
CA ILE A 39 8.83 14.24 7.65
C ILE A 39 9.67 13.05 8.14
N GLN A 40 9.21 11.82 7.91
CA GLN A 40 9.93 10.61 8.32
C GLN A 40 11.03 10.28 7.30
N PRO A 41 12.30 10.07 7.72
CA PRO A 41 13.40 9.81 6.78
C PRO A 41 13.20 8.55 5.91
N ALA A 42 12.45 7.58 6.41
CA ALA A 42 12.15 6.32 5.71
C ALA A 42 10.83 6.35 4.93
N GLY A 43 10.02 7.42 5.03
CA GLY A 43 8.63 7.41 4.58
C GLY A 43 7.75 6.46 5.41
N CYS A 44 6.58 6.14 4.87
CA CYS A 44 5.63 5.14 5.38
C CYS A 44 5.16 4.31 4.20
N ASP A 45 5.31 2.99 4.26
CA ASP A 45 4.79 2.12 3.21
C ASP A 45 3.25 2.05 3.25
N ALA A 46 2.65 2.43 4.39
CA ALA A 46 1.21 2.51 4.57
C ALA A 46 0.57 3.87 4.17
N ASP A 47 1.34 4.85 3.71
CA ASP A 47 0.83 6.10 3.11
C ASP A 47 0.54 5.87 1.62
N VAL A 48 -0.54 5.13 1.34
CA VAL A 48 -0.84 4.57 0.01
C VAL A 48 -1.28 5.64 -0.97
N ASN A 49 -1.83 6.76 -0.48
CA ASN A 49 -2.24 7.88 -1.32
C ASN A 49 -1.18 9.00 -1.44
N ASP A 50 -0.01 8.83 -0.81
CA ASP A 50 1.10 9.79 -0.75
C ASP A 50 0.66 11.20 -0.24
N ASP A 51 -0.32 11.27 0.68
CA ASP A 51 -0.80 12.55 1.24
C ASP A 51 0.03 13.05 2.43
N GLY A 52 0.96 12.23 2.90
CA GLY A 52 1.87 12.52 3.99
C GLY A 52 1.38 12.05 5.36
N PHE A 53 0.21 11.39 5.43
CA PHE A 53 -0.38 10.86 6.66
C PHE A 53 -1.07 9.52 6.45
N VAL A 54 -0.68 8.50 7.23
CA VAL A 54 -1.42 7.23 7.26
C VAL A 54 -2.76 7.41 8.00
N ASN A 55 -3.86 7.30 7.28
CA ASN A 55 -5.20 7.53 7.80
C ASN A 55 -6.27 6.61 7.15
N VAL A 56 -7.54 6.98 7.32
CA VAL A 56 -8.67 6.20 6.78
C VAL A 56 -8.65 6.12 5.25
N SER A 57 -8.08 7.12 4.57
CA SER A 57 -7.95 7.14 3.13
C SER A 57 -7.09 5.98 2.62
N ASP A 58 -5.94 5.72 3.26
CA ASP A 58 -5.04 4.62 2.93
C ASP A 58 -5.66 3.26 3.21
N LEU A 59 -6.31 3.14 4.37
CA LEU A 59 -7.03 1.92 4.74
C LEU A 59 -8.11 1.57 3.70
N LEU A 60 -8.84 2.57 3.19
CA LEU A 60 -9.86 2.34 2.17
C LEU A 60 -9.26 1.92 0.82
N ILE A 61 -8.03 2.33 0.49
CA ILE A 61 -7.33 1.86 -0.71
C ILE A 61 -6.97 0.37 -0.56
N VAL A 62 -6.41 -0.04 0.58
CA VAL A 62 -6.11 -1.46 0.87
C VAL A 62 -7.37 -2.32 0.75
N ILE A 63 -8.49 -1.88 1.33
CA ILE A 63 -9.77 -2.60 1.22
C ILE A 63 -10.28 -2.65 -0.23
N ALA A 64 -10.13 -1.56 -0.99
CA ALA A 64 -10.56 -1.52 -2.39
C ALA A 64 -9.77 -2.49 -3.29
N GLN A 65 -8.58 -2.89 -2.86
CA GLN A 65 -7.66 -3.76 -3.60
C GLN A 65 -7.54 -5.17 -3.00
N TRP A 66 -8.44 -5.51 -2.08
CA TRP A 66 -8.42 -6.78 -1.37
C TRP A 66 -8.36 -7.99 -2.31
N GLY A 67 -7.41 -8.89 -2.06
CA GLY A 67 -7.18 -10.08 -2.88
C GLY A 67 -6.37 -9.83 -4.16
N CYS A 68 -5.79 -8.64 -4.35
CA CYS A 68 -4.77 -8.43 -5.38
C CYS A 68 -3.56 -9.32 -5.12
N VAL A 69 -2.96 -9.86 -6.18
CA VAL A 69 -1.71 -10.64 -6.16
C VAL A 69 -0.83 -10.29 -7.37
N LEU A 70 0.49 -10.21 -7.14
CA LEU A 70 1.51 -9.95 -8.18
C LEU A 70 1.86 -11.18 -9.02
#